data_AF-A0A3P6RPB1-F1
#
_entry.id   AF-A0A3P6RPB1-F1
#
_cell.length_a   1.000
_cell.length_b   1.000
_cell.length_c   1.000
_cell.angle_alpha   90.00
_cell.angle_beta   90.00
_cell.angle_gamma   90.00
#
_symmetry.space_group_name_H-M   'P 1'
#
loop_
_entity.id
_entity.type
_entity.pdbx_description
1 polymer ?
#
loop_
_entity_poly.entity_id
_entity_poly.type
_entity_poly.pdbx_seq_one_letter_code
_entity_poly.pdbx_strand_id
1 'polypeptide(L)'
;MSPPKTALLILADGAEEMEAVISTDVLRRGGVEVTIAGLNGAGTVTCARKTKITPDAALKDVQSKTFDVVVLPGGQPGSNSLAAVRTIHVLDKEDPGV
;
A
#
# COMPACT_ATOMS: atom_id res chain seq x y z
N MET A 1 4.54 -17.21 -19.57
CA MET A 1 4.83 -15.87 -19.00
C MET A 1 4.99 -16.04 -17.50
N SER A 2 5.95 -15.35 -16.88
CA SER A 2 6.01 -15.27 -15.42
C SER A 2 4.76 -14.58 -14.88
N PRO A 3 4.27 -14.95 -13.68
CA PRO A 3 3.13 -14.28 -13.07
C PRO A 3 3.41 -12.77 -12.89
N PRO A 4 2.37 -11.92 -12.94
CA PRO A 4 2.55 -10.48 -12.77
C PRO A 4 3.12 -10.17 -11.39
N LYS A 5 3.94 -9.12 -11.32
CA LYS A 5 4.47 -8.60 -10.06
C LYS A 5 3.35 -7.98 -9.23
N THR A 6 3.50 -7.99 -7.91
CA THR A 6 2.48 -7.55 -6.96
C THR A 6 2.96 -6.40 -6.09
N ALA A 7 2.09 -5.44 -5.83
CA ALA A 7 2.37 -4.31 -4.95
C ALA A 7 1.25 -4.13 -3.92
N LEU A 8 1.63 -3.80 -2.69
CA LEU A 8 0.73 -3.37 -1.63
C LEU A 8 0.93 -1.88 -1.37
N LEU A 9 -0.12 -1.09 -1.52
CA LEU A 9 -0.14 0.30 -1.04
C LEU A 9 -0.93 0.38 0.26
N ILE A 10 -0.35 0.93 1.31
CA ILE A 10 -1.06 1.09 2.60
C ILE A 10 -1.58 2.51 2.72
N LEU A 11 -2.90 2.65 2.73
CA LEU A 11 -3.60 3.91 2.76
C LEU A 11 -4.07 4.24 4.17
N ALA A 12 -3.54 5.31 4.75
CA ALA A 12 -3.92 5.82 6.07
C ALA A 12 -4.60 7.18 5.97
N ASP A 13 -5.42 7.53 6.97
CA ASP A 13 -5.98 8.88 7.06
C ASP A 13 -4.86 9.92 7.13
N GLY A 14 -4.99 10.97 6.33
CA GLY A 14 -3.94 11.98 6.17
C GLY A 14 -2.76 11.57 5.27
N ALA A 15 -2.89 10.50 4.48
CA ALA A 15 -1.93 10.18 3.43
C ALA A 15 -1.85 11.30 2.37
N GLU A 16 -0.70 11.49 1.73
CA GLU A 16 -0.55 12.31 0.52
C GLU A 16 -1.23 11.62 -0.67
N GLU A 17 -2.36 12.16 -1.12
CA GLU A 17 -3.17 11.56 -2.19
C GLU A 17 -2.44 11.48 -3.53
N MET A 18 -1.56 12.45 -3.85
CA MET A 18 -0.83 12.44 -5.12
C MET A 18 0.16 11.28 -5.16
N GLU A 19 0.91 11.07 -4.08
CA GLU A 19 1.83 9.94 -3.97
C GLU A 19 1.09 8.60 -4.09
N ALA A 20 -0.07 8.48 -3.44
CA ALA A 20 -0.87 7.25 -3.47
C ALA A 20 -1.42 6.94 -4.87
N VAL A 21 -2.01 7.94 -5.54
CA VAL A 21 -2.63 7.77 -6.85
C VAL A 21 -1.58 7.60 -7.94
N ILE A 22 -0.53 8.43 -7.96
CA ILE A 22 0.50 8.40 -9.01
C ILE A 22 1.28 7.09 -8.97
N SER A 23 1.71 6.63 -7.78
CA SER A 23 2.43 5.36 -7.67
C SER A 23 1.57 4.17 -8.10
N THR A 24 0.29 4.15 -7.71
CA THR A 24 -0.66 3.11 -8.13
C THR A 24 -0.85 3.11 -9.64
N ASP A 25 -1.07 4.28 -10.25
CA ASP A 25 -1.29 4.41 -11.71
C ASP A 25 -0.05 3.94 -12.50
N VAL A 26 1.14 4.41 -12.12
CA VAL A 26 2.41 4.04 -12.77
C VAL A 26 2.66 2.52 -12.68
N LEU A 27 2.47 1.93 -11.49
CA LEU A 27 2.66 0.49 -11.29
C LEU A 27 1.66 -0.34 -12.11
N ARG A 28 0.38 0.03 -12.09
CA ARG A 28 -0.66 -0.66 -12.88
C ARG A 28 -0.39 -0.57 -14.38
N ARG A 29 0.04 0.59 -14.89
CA ARG A 29 0.48 0.76 -16.29
C ARG A 29 1.70 -0.09 -16.64
N GLY A 30 2.56 -0.37 -15.67
CA GLY A 30 3.71 -1.27 -15.80
C GLY A 30 3.36 -2.77 -15.72
N GLY A 31 2.08 -3.14 -15.59
CA GLY A 31 1.64 -4.53 -15.46
C GLY A 31 1.83 -5.13 -14.07
N VAL A 32 1.95 -4.28 -13.03
CA VAL A 32 1.98 -4.70 -11.63
C VAL A 32 0.56 -4.73 -11.08
N GLU A 33 0.19 -5.82 -10.43
CA GLU A 33 -1.08 -5.94 -9.70
C GLU A 33 -0.97 -5.21 -8.37
N VAL A 34 -1.61 -4.04 -8.28
CA VAL A 34 -1.58 -3.18 -7.09
C VAL A 34 -2.85 -3.35 -6.26
N THR A 35 -2.68 -3.75 -5.00
CA THR A 35 -3.73 -3.73 -3.96
C THR A 35 -3.58 -2.50 -3.09
N ILE A 36 -4.58 -1.62 -3.06
CA ILE A 36 -4.68 -0.53 -2.08
C ILE A 36 -5.37 -1.07 -0.83
N ALA A 37 -4.65 -1.13 0.28
CA ALA A 37 -5.17 -1.60 1.56
C ALA A 37 -5.32 -0.45 2.56
N GLY A 38 -6.53 -0.24 3.07
CA GLY A 38 -6.77 0.76 4.11
C GLY A 38 -6.25 0.28 5.46
N LEU A 39 -5.45 1.12 6.12
CA LEU A 39 -4.84 0.81 7.42
C LEU A 39 -5.89 0.49 8.49
N ASN A 40 -6.97 1.28 8.52
CA ASN A 40 -8.03 1.18 9.53
C ASN A 40 -9.26 0.37 9.06
N GLY A 41 -9.25 -0.18 7.85
CA GLY A 41 -10.39 -0.89 7.28
C GLY A 41 -10.55 -0.66 5.78
N ALA A 42 -11.59 -1.26 5.18
CA ALA A 42 -11.92 -1.10 3.76
C ALA A 42 -12.80 0.15 3.47
N GLY A 43 -13.07 0.97 4.48
CA GLY A 43 -13.87 2.18 4.33
C GLY A 43 -13.10 3.32 3.64
N THR A 44 -13.83 4.33 3.16
CA THR A 44 -13.23 5.53 2.55
C THR A 44 -12.29 6.24 3.51
N VAL A 45 -11.07 6.52 3.04
CA VAL A 45 -10.01 7.24 3.75
C VAL A 45 -10.01 8.71 3.34
N THR A 46 -9.83 9.61 4.30
CA THR A 46 -9.67 11.05 4.01
C THR A 46 -8.19 11.42 4.00
N CYS A 47 -7.68 11.81 2.83
CA CYS A 47 -6.28 12.17 2.61
C CYS A 47 -5.94 13.58 3.13
N ALA A 48 -4.66 13.93 3.11
CA ALA A 48 -4.12 15.17 3.67
C ALA A 48 -4.80 16.43 3.11
N ARG A 49 -5.08 16.47 1.78
CA ARG A 49 -5.80 17.58 1.13
C ARG A 49 -7.28 17.30 0.90
N LYS A 50 -7.87 16.43 1.74
CA LYS A 50 -9.31 16.11 1.80
C LYS A 50 -9.85 15.29 0.62
N THR A 51 -8.98 14.82 -0.28
CA THR A 51 -9.35 13.80 -1.25
C THR A 51 -9.84 12.55 -0.52
N LYS A 52 -10.91 11.94 -1.03
CA LYS A 52 -11.49 10.71 -0.48
C LYS A 52 -11.14 9.55 -1.40
N ILE A 53 -10.47 8.55 -0.86
CA ILE A 53 -10.06 7.35 -1.60
C ILE A 53 -10.64 6.14 -0.88
N THR A 54 -11.33 5.27 -1.61
CA THR A 54 -11.81 3.98 -1.09
C THR A 54 -10.79 2.91 -1.43
N PRO A 55 -10.20 2.22 -0.44
CA PRO A 55 -9.24 1.15 -0.68
C PRO A 55 -9.93 -0.10 -1.24
N ASP A 56 -9.14 -0.99 -1.85
CA ASP A 56 -9.60 -2.27 -2.38
C ASP A 56 -9.92 -3.28 -1.26
N ALA A 57 -9.20 -3.21 -0.14
CA ALA A 57 -9.34 -4.11 1.01
C ALA A 57 -8.91 -3.42 2.32
N ALA A 58 -9.17 -4.06 3.47
CA ALA A 58 -8.51 -3.69 4.72
C ALA A 58 -7.13 -4.34 4.81
N LEU A 59 -6.15 -3.65 5.42
CA LEU A 59 -4.79 -4.20 5.61
C LEU A 59 -4.80 -5.54 6.33
N LYS A 60 -5.62 -5.68 7.37
CA LYS A 60 -5.78 -6.92 8.15
C LYS A 60 -6.17 -8.14 7.30
N ASP A 61 -6.83 -7.93 6.17
CA ASP A 61 -7.32 -9.01 5.29
C ASP A 61 -6.25 -9.44 4.26
N VAL A 62 -5.20 -8.64 4.09
CA VAL A 62 -4.13 -8.88 3.10
C VAL A 62 -2.73 -9.00 3.71
N GLN A 63 -2.55 -8.67 4.99
CA GLN A 63 -1.25 -8.68 5.67
C GLN A 63 -0.57 -10.06 5.76
N SER A 64 -1.32 -11.15 5.54
CA SER A 64 -0.77 -12.51 5.45
C SER A 64 -0.26 -12.88 4.06
N LYS A 65 -0.51 -12.04 3.04
CA LYS A 65 -0.02 -12.21 1.69
C LYS A 65 1.37 -11.61 1.55
N THR A 66 2.16 -12.20 0.68
CA THR A 66 3.48 -11.70 0.30
C THR A 66 3.37 -10.83 -0.94
N PHE A 67 4.04 -9.68 -0.95
CA PHE A 67 4.09 -8.75 -2.08
C PHE A 67 5.53 -8.50 -2.53
N ASP A 68 5.74 -8.25 -3.83
CA ASP A 68 7.07 -7.90 -4.37
C ASP A 68 7.53 -6.50 -3.93
N VAL A 69 6.59 -5.60 -3.64
CA VAL A 69 6.88 -4.24 -3.16
C VAL A 69 5.78 -3.72 -2.25
N VAL A 70 6.14 -2.86 -1.30
CA VAL A 70 5.21 -2.10 -0.46
C VAL A 70 5.42 -0.61 -0.70
N VAL A 71 4.32 0.11 -0.92
CA VAL A 71 4.29 1.55 -1.10
C VAL A 71 3.67 2.19 0.13
N LEU A 72 4.41 3.14 0.72
CA LEU A 72 4.02 3.88 1.91
C LEU A 72 3.95 5.37 1.56
N PRO A 73 2.77 5.88 1.16
CA PRO A 73 2.60 7.32 0.92
C PRO A 73 2.93 8.13 2.16
N GLY A 74 3.51 9.31 1.96
CA GLY A 74 3.75 10.28 3.02
C GLY A 74 2.46 10.96 3.50
N GLY A 75 2.61 12.21 3.94
CA GLY A 75 1.50 12.99 4.50
C GLY A 75 1.32 12.80 6.01
N GLN A 76 0.71 13.79 6.65
CA GLN A 76 0.41 13.77 8.09
C GLN A 76 -1.11 13.91 8.31
N PRO A 77 -1.71 13.18 9.28
CA PRO A 77 -1.08 12.24 10.22
C PRO A 77 -0.73 10.84 9.66
N GLY A 78 -0.88 10.60 8.35
CA GLY A 78 -0.77 9.27 7.74
C GLY A 78 0.56 8.55 8.00
N SER A 79 1.69 9.22 7.75
CA SER A 79 3.03 8.65 7.96
C SER A 79 3.33 8.26 9.41
N ASN A 80 2.81 8.99 10.40
CA ASN A 80 2.94 8.58 11.81
C ASN A 80 2.15 7.28 12.08
N SER A 81 0.96 7.17 11.49
CA SER A 81 0.15 5.95 11.60
C SER A 81 0.84 4.75 10.96
N LEU A 82 1.51 4.95 9.82
CA LEU A 82 2.30 3.93 9.14
C LEU A 82 3.53 3.51 9.96
N ALA A 83 4.24 4.45 10.59
CA ALA A 83 5.39 4.15 11.44
C ALA A 83 5.03 3.31 12.69
N ALA A 84 3.77 3.34 13.12
CA ALA A 84 3.28 2.52 14.22
C ALA A 84 2.93 1.08 13.80
N VAL A 85 2.89 0.77 12.50
CA VAL A 85 2.60 -0.58 11.99
C VAL A 85 3.82 -1.47 12.19
N ARG A 86 3.67 -2.50 13.03
CA ARG A 86 4.78 -3.39 13.43
C ARG A 86 5.04 -4.57 12.51
N THR A 87 4.19 -4.83 11.51
CA THR A 87 4.30 -6.05 10.70
C THR A 87 3.79 -5.82 9.29
N ILE A 88 4.72 -5.68 8.35
CA ILE A 88 4.44 -5.89 6.92
C ILE A 88 5.57 -6.80 6.42
N HIS A 89 5.23 -8.02 6.02
CA HIS A 89 6.22 -8.91 5.41
C HIS A 89 6.43 -8.46 3.96
N VAL A 90 7.53 -7.74 3.72
CA VAL A 90 8.04 -7.45 2.37
C VAL A 90 8.91 -8.63 1.95
N LEU A 91 8.90 -9.01 0.67
CA LEU A 91 9.93 -9.91 0.15
C LEU A 91 11.31 -9.27 0.37
N ASP A 92 12.04 -9.76 1.37
CA ASP A 92 13.45 -9.47 1.51
C ASP A 92 14.19 -10.25 0.43
N LYS A 93 15.03 -9.57 -0.36
CA LYS A 93 15.88 -10.23 -1.36
C LYS A 93 17.08 -10.94 -0.73
N GLU A 94 17.17 -10.99 0.60
CA GLU A 94 18.23 -11.68 1.35
C GLU A 94 17.76 -13.01 1.96
N ASP A 95 17.10 -13.88 1.18
CA ASP A 95 17.16 -15.31 1.45
C ASP A 95 18.23 -15.95 0.52
N PRO A 96 19.46 -16.20 1.02
CA PRO A 96 20.52 -16.86 0.25
C PRO A 96 20.29 -18.38 0.08
N GLY A 97 19.07 -18.88 0.31
CA GLY A 97 18.70 -20.30 0.32
C GLY A 97 18.24 -20.91 -1.01
N VAL A 98 18.35 -20.20 -2.15
CA VAL A 98 18.14 -20.77 -3.50
C VAL A 98 19.30 -20.41 -4.42
#